data_AF-A0A239HBK3-F1
#
_entry.id   AF-A0A239HBK3-F1
#
_cell.length_a   1.000
_cell.length_b   1.000
_cell.length_c   1.000
_cell.angle_alpha   90.00
_cell.angle_beta   90.00
_cell.angle_gamma   90.00
#
_symmetry.space_group_name_H-M   'P 1'
#
loop_
_entity.id
_entity.type
_entity.pdbx_description
1 polymer ?
#
loop_
_entity_poly.entity_id
_entity_poly.type
_entity_poly.pdbx_seq_one_letter_code
_entity_poly.pdbx_strand_id
1 'polypeptide(L)'
;MEQQTQQVEVKPVNKAKVKNFIKVMIYLAVITAVEFGIAFTVPHEHKWIRIIVFIALTIVKAYYIVAEFMHLGHEKKSLKMSIVLPMLFVVFFIFIMIYQGGAILEALT
;
A
#
# COMPACT_ATOMS: atom_id res chain seq x y z
N MET A 1 34.70 -33.67 1.61
CA MET A 1 33.26 -33.40 1.74
C MET A 1 33.01 -33.15 3.22
N GLU A 2 33.24 -31.92 3.68
CA GLU A 2 33.05 -31.55 5.08
C GLU A 2 31.84 -30.62 5.14
N GLN A 3 30.68 -31.22 5.38
CA GLN A 3 29.47 -30.48 5.68
C GLN A 3 29.61 -29.90 7.08
N GLN A 4 29.92 -28.61 7.18
CA GLN A 4 29.67 -27.87 8.40
C GLN A 4 28.15 -27.78 8.58
N THR A 5 27.60 -28.61 9.47
CA THR A 5 26.26 -28.45 10.03
C THR A 5 26.24 -27.17 10.84
N GLN A 6 25.97 -26.07 10.13
CA GLN A 6 25.72 -24.76 10.70
C GLN A 6 24.51 -24.91 11.62
N GLN A 7 24.74 -24.94 12.93
CA GLN A 7 23.71 -24.97 13.96
C GLN A 7 22.84 -23.73 13.77
N VAL A 8 21.69 -23.89 13.13
CA VAL A 8 20.70 -22.82 12.96
C VAL A 8 20.09 -22.60 14.33
N GLU A 9 20.69 -21.70 15.11
CA GLU A 9 20.08 -21.18 16.33
C GLU A 9 18.75 -20.53 15.93
N VAL A 10 17.65 -21.26 16.16
CA VAL A 10 16.30 -20.82 15.81
C VAL A 10 15.96 -19.66 16.72
N LYS A 11 16.19 -18.43 16.25
CA LYS A 11 15.75 -17.22 16.96
C LYS A 11 14.29 -17.41 17.36
N PRO A 12 13.94 -17.31 18.65
CA PRO A 12 12.57 -17.54 19.10
C PRO A 12 11.65 -16.52 18.44
N VAL A 13 10.51 -17.01 17.92
CA VAL A 13 9.48 -16.17 17.29
C VAL A 13 9.10 -15.05 18.25
N ASN A 14 9.33 -13.80 17.83
CA ASN A 14 9.01 -12.64 18.63
C ASN A 14 7.50 -12.37 18.57
N LYS A 15 6.74 -13.01 19.48
CA LYS A 15 5.26 -12.96 19.54
C LYS A 15 4.71 -11.54 19.64
N ALA A 16 5.48 -10.58 20.17
CA ALA A 16 5.08 -9.18 20.25
C ALA A 16 4.92 -8.53 18.86
N LYS A 17 5.82 -8.85 17.93
CA LYS A 17 5.79 -8.32 16.55
C LYS A 17 4.60 -8.86 15.76
N VAL A 18 4.28 -10.14 15.94
CA VAL A 18 3.09 -10.78 15.33
C VAL A 18 1.79 -10.16 15.82
N LYS A 19 1.71 -9.80 17.12
CA LYS A 19 0.50 -9.17 17.69
C LYS A 19 0.24 -7.78 17.11
N ASN A 20 1.29 -6.98 16.89
CA ASN A 20 1.15 -5.66 16.26
C ASN A 20 0.68 -5.76 14.81
N PHE A 21 1.25 -6.70 14.06
CA PHE A 21 0.81 -7.00 12.70
C PHE A 21 -0.68 -7.34 12.64
N ILE A 22 -1.15 -8.26 13.49
CA ILE A 22 -2.56 -8.65 13.54
C ILE A 22 -3.45 -7.45 13.92
N LYS A 23 -2.98 -6.59 14.84
CA LYS A 23 -3.73 -5.39 15.26
C LYS A 23 -3.92 -4.42 14.09
N VAL A 24 -2.88 -4.14 13.32
CA VAL A 24 -2.96 -3.24 12.17
C VAL A 24 -3.76 -3.86 11.03
N MET A 25 -3.62 -5.17 10.79
CA MET A 25 -4.44 -5.89 9.83
C MET A 25 -5.93 -5.76 10.15
N ILE A 26 -6.33 -5.93 11.42
CA ILE A 26 -7.72 -5.73 11.84
C ILE A 26 -8.16 -4.27 11.66
N TYR A 27 -7.32 -3.30 12.03
CA TYR A 27 -7.63 -1.88 11.85
C TYR A 27 -7.90 -1.54 10.36
N LEU A 28 -7.05 -2.03 9.47
CA LEU A 28 -7.18 -1.86 8.03
C LEU A 28 -8.40 -2.59 7.45
N ALA A 29 -8.73 -3.77 7.97
CA ALA A 29 -9.93 -4.50 7.57
C ALA A 29 -11.20 -3.73 7.96
N VAL A 30 -11.24 -3.17 9.17
CA VAL A 30 -12.36 -2.35 9.64
C VAL A 30 -12.51 -1.08 8.80
N ILE A 31 -11.41 -0.35 8.54
CA ILE A 31 -11.46 0.86 7.70
C ILE A 31 -11.99 0.55 6.30
N THR A 32 -11.58 -0.59 5.73
CA THR A 32 -12.01 -1.04 4.41
C THR A 32 -13.49 -1.44 4.41
N ALA A 33 -13.96 -2.13 5.46
CA ALA A 33 -15.37 -2.49 5.59
C ALA A 33 -16.27 -1.25 5.71
N VAL A 34 -15.85 -0.25 6.48
CA VAL A 34 -16.55 1.03 6.60
C VAL A 34 -16.58 1.77 5.26
N GLU A 35 -15.46 1.79 4.53
CA GLU A 35 -15.35 2.40 3.21
C GLU A 35 -16.33 1.78 2.21
N PHE A 36 -16.41 0.44 2.15
CA PHE A 36 -17.40 -0.26 1.33
C PHE A 36 -18.83 0.04 1.79
N GLY A 37 -19.09 0.06 3.11
CA GLY A 37 -20.40 0.41 3.65
C GLY A 37 -20.88 1.77 3.14
N ILE A 38 -20.03 2.81 3.26
CA ILE A 38 -20.33 4.16 2.76
C ILE A 38 -20.51 4.17 1.24
N ALA A 39 -19.68 3.41 0.51
CA ALA A 39 -19.77 3.33 -0.94
C ALA A 39 -21.12 2.76 -1.43
N PHE A 40 -21.68 1.78 -0.71
CA PHE A 40 -22.95 1.14 -1.05
C PHE A 40 -24.19 1.89 -0.50
N THR A 41 -24.08 2.63 0.60
CA THR A 41 -25.24 3.31 1.21
C THR A 41 -25.46 4.74 0.72
N VAL A 42 -24.44 5.44 0.21
CA VAL A 42 -24.58 6.85 -0.20
C VAL A 42 -25.28 6.97 -1.57
N PRO A 43 -26.46 7.64 -1.63
CA PRO A 43 -27.22 7.83 -2.87
C PRO A 43 -26.43 8.55 -3.96
N HIS A 44 -26.77 8.27 -5.22
CA HIS A 44 -26.07 8.78 -6.40
C HIS A 44 -25.96 10.31 -6.53
N GLU A 45 -26.81 11.07 -5.83
CA GLU A 45 -26.77 12.54 -5.84
C GLU A 45 -25.47 13.11 -5.25
N HIS A 46 -24.82 12.41 -4.31
CA HIS A 46 -23.60 12.90 -3.64
C HIS A 46 -22.34 12.18 -4.16
N LYS A 47 -22.30 11.92 -5.48
CA LYS A 47 -21.23 11.17 -6.16
C LYS A 47 -19.83 11.71 -5.85
N TRP A 48 -19.68 13.04 -5.81
CA TRP A 48 -18.40 13.70 -5.54
C TRP A 48 -17.92 13.48 -4.10
N ILE A 49 -18.82 13.57 -3.12
CA ILE A 49 -18.48 13.32 -1.70
C ILE A 49 -17.99 11.89 -1.51
N ARG A 50 -18.65 10.93 -2.17
CA ARG A 50 -18.27 9.51 -2.12
C ARG A 50 -16.89 9.29 -2.70
N ILE A 51 -16.60 9.87 -3.87
CA ILE A 51 -15.30 9.76 -4.55
C ILE A 51 -14.17 10.34 -3.70
N ILE A 52 -14.37 11.54 -3.13
CA ILE A 52 -13.35 12.21 -2.33
C ILE A 52 -13.05 11.42 -1.06
N VAL A 53 -14.09 10.95 -0.35
CA VAL A 53 -13.94 10.13 0.85
C VAL A 53 -13.22 8.82 0.54
N PHE A 54 -13.59 8.17 -0.57
CA PHE A 54 -12.96 6.91 -0.99
C PHE A 54 -11.47 7.11 -1.29
N ILE A 55 -11.12 8.14 -2.06
CA ILE A 55 -9.72 8.47 -2.36
C ILE A 55 -8.95 8.78 -1.06
N ALA A 56 -9.52 9.59 -0.17
CA ALA A 56 -8.87 9.96 1.09
C ALA A 56 -8.61 8.73 1.99
N LEU A 57 -9.61 7.86 2.16
CA LEU A 57 -9.47 6.62 2.94
C LEU A 57 -8.48 5.64 2.29
N THR A 58 -8.43 5.58 0.95
CA THR A 58 -7.46 4.74 0.23
C THR A 58 -6.02 5.20 0.49
N ILE A 59 -5.77 6.52 0.54
CA ILE A 59 -4.45 7.09 0.87
C ILE A 59 -4.08 6.76 2.32
N VAL A 60 -5.01 6.95 3.27
CA VAL A 60 -4.80 6.64 4.69
C VAL A 60 -4.45 5.16 4.86
N LYS A 61 -5.20 4.27 4.21
CA LYS A 61 -4.93 2.83 4.17
C LYS A 61 -3.53 2.53 3.64
N ALA A 62 -3.14 3.13 2.51
CA ALA A 62 -1.82 2.94 1.93
C ALA A 62 -0.69 3.34 2.90
N TYR A 63 -0.87 4.44 3.64
CA TYR A 63 0.08 4.85 4.68
C TYR A 63 0.21 3.80 5.79
N TYR A 64 -0.91 3.31 6.34
CA TYR A 64 -0.88 2.27 7.39
C TYR A 64 -0.25 0.96 6.90
N ILE A 65 -0.48 0.59 5.63
CA ILE A 65 0.16 -0.59 5.03
C ILE A 65 1.68 -0.41 4.97
N VAL A 66 2.15 0.72 4.43
CA VAL A 66 3.59 1.00 4.31
C VAL A 66 4.27 1.15 5.67
N ALA A 67 3.59 1.75 6.66
CA ALA A 67 4.13 1.94 8.00
C ALA A 67 4.32 0.61 8.75
N GLU A 68 3.32 -0.29 8.73
CA GLU A 68 3.36 -1.53 9.52
C GLU A 68 3.88 -2.74 8.74
N PHE A 69 3.38 -3.02 7.54
CA PHE A 69 3.73 -4.26 6.81
C PHE A 69 5.18 -4.27 6.35
N MET A 70 5.80 -3.11 6.24
CA MET A 70 7.18 -3.03 5.78
C MET A 70 8.18 -3.05 6.92
N HIS A 71 7.78 -2.90 8.19
CA HIS A 71 8.71 -2.95 9.33
C HIS A 71 9.91 -1.99 9.18
N LEU A 72 9.73 -0.87 8.48
CA LEU A 72 10.80 0.04 8.04
C LEU A 72 11.14 1.16 9.03
N GLY A 73 10.43 1.20 10.16
CA GLY A 73 10.59 2.27 11.16
C GLY A 73 12.00 2.33 11.76
N HIS A 74 12.72 1.21 11.84
CA HIS A 74 13.97 1.14 12.61
C HIS A 74 15.16 0.52 11.87
N GLU A 75 15.01 -0.05 10.67
CA GLU A 75 16.16 -0.63 9.96
C GLU A 75 16.19 -0.34 8.44
N LYS A 76 17.42 -0.11 7.98
CA LYS A 76 17.96 0.08 6.61
C LYS A 76 17.14 0.94 5.65
N LYS A 77 17.67 2.15 5.37
CA LYS A 77 17.24 3.06 4.28
C LYS A 77 17.00 2.34 2.94
N SER A 78 17.81 1.33 2.62
CA SER A 78 17.67 0.52 1.39
C SER A 78 16.28 -0.12 1.26
N LEU A 79 15.72 -0.58 2.36
CA LEU A 79 14.45 -1.29 2.37
C LEU A 79 13.27 -0.30 2.17
N LYS A 80 13.39 0.97 2.61
CA LYS A 80 12.46 2.07 2.23
C LYS A 80 12.54 2.42 0.76
N MET A 81 13.75 2.48 0.20
CA MET A 81 13.96 2.78 -1.22
C MET A 81 13.36 1.71 -2.14
N SER A 82 13.33 0.45 -1.70
CA SER A 82 12.68 -0.66 -2.42
C SER A 82 11.20 -0.42 -2.70
N ILE A 83 10.53 0.45 -1.94
CA ILE A 83 9.09 0.73 -2.07
C ILE A 83 8.83 2.10 -2.65
N VAL A 84 9.60 3.10 -2.23
CA VAL A 84 9.49 4.46 -2.76
C VAL A 84 9.83 4.49 -4.25
N LEU A 85 10.83 3.72 -4.69
CA LEU A 85 11.26 3.69 -6.09
C LEU A 85 10.17 3.14 -7.05
N PRO A 86 9.57 1.96 -6.82
CA PRO A 86 8.47 1.50 -7.67
C PRO A 86 7.22 2.39 -7.56
N MET A 87 6.93 2.99 -6.40
CA MET A 87 5.84 3.97 -6.28
C MET A 87 6.07 5.20 -7.17
N LEU A 88 7.28 5.76 -7.16
CA LEU A 88 7.64 6.90 -8.00
C LEU A 88 7.57 6.53 -9.50
N PHE A 89 8.02 5.32 -9.85
CA PHE A 89 7.95 4.81 -11.21
C PHE A 89 6.51 4.71 -11.72
N VAL A 90 5.56 4.23 -10.90
CA VAL A 90 4.14 4.14 -11.29
C VAL A 90 3.55 5.52 -11.55
N VAL A 91 3.82 6.50 -10.69
CA VAL A 91 3.32 7.88 -10.89
C VAL A 91 3.88 8.47 -12.19
N PHE A 92 5.19 8.34 -12.40
CA PHE A 92 5.84 8.79 -13.62
C PHE A 92 5.28 8.09 -14.89
N PHE A 93 5.01 6.79 -14.80
CA PHE A 93 4.43 6.02 -15.90
C PHE A 93 3.02 6.48 -16.27
N ILE A 94 2.16 6.76 -15.27
CA ILE A 94 0.82 7.32 -15.50
C ILE A 94 0.92 8.66 -16.24
N PHE A 95 1.83 9.55 -15.81
CA PHE A 95 2.07 10.82 -16.49
C PHE A 95 2.45 10.64 -17.96
N ILE A 96 3.39 9.73 -18.26
CA ILE A 96 3.78 9.43 -19.64
C ILE A 96 2.61 8.90 -20.45
N MET A 97 1.83 7.95 -19.91
CA MET A 97 0.68 7.38 -20.63
C MET A 97 -0.36 8.44 -20.99
N ILE A 98 -0.65 9.39 -20.09
CA ILE A 98 -1.59 10.47 -20.37
C ILE A 98 -1.03 11.39 -21.47
N TYR A 99 0.25 11.75 -21.40
CA TYR A 99 0.89 12.61 -22.39
C TYR A 99 0.96 11.97 -23.79
N GLN A 100 1.48 10.73 -23.87
CA GLN A 100 1.55 9.98 -25.13
C GLN A 100 0.15 9.64 -25.66
N GLY A 101 -0.78 9.27 -24.78
CA GLY A 101 -2.15 8.97 -25.17
C GLY A 101 -2.84 10.19 -25.80
N GLY A 102 -2.64 11.39 -25.24
CA GLY A 102 -3.13 12.64 -25.82
C GLY A 102 -2.51 12.95 -27.19
N ALA A 103 -1.19 12.80 -27.31
CA ALA A 103 -0.48 13.05 -28.58
C ALA A 103 -0.93 12.12 -29.70
N ILE A 104 -1.18 10.83 -29.40
CA ILE A 104 -1.70 9.86 -30.38
C ILE A 104 -3.13 10.23 -30.81
N LEU A 105 -3.98 10.66 -29.88
CA LEU A 105 -5.35 11.06 -30.18
C LEU A 105 -5.40 12.27 -31.12
N GLU A 106 -4.54 13.27 -30.88
CA GLU A 106 -4.40 14.46 -31.74
C GLU A 106 -3.83 14.11 -33.12
N ALA A 107 -2.94 13.13 -33.23
CA ALA A 107 -2.42 12.67 -34.53
C ALA A 107 -3.45 11.90 -35.37
N LEU A 108 -4.52 11.38 -34.75
CA LEU A 108 -5.55 10.56 -35.40
C LEU A 108 -6.83 11.34 -35.74
N THR A 109 -6.98 12.58 -35.26
CA THR A 109 -8.17 13.43 -35.42
C THR A 109 -7.82 14.65 -36.26
#